data_AF-A0A8T5BQC1-F1
#
_entry.id   AF-A0A8T5BQC1-F1
#
_cell.length_a   1.000
_cell.length_b   1.000
_cell.length_c   1.000
_cell.angle_alpha   90.00
_cell.angle_beta   90.00
_cell.angle_gamma   90.00
#
_symmetry.space_group_name_H-M   'P 1'
#
loop_
_entity.id
_entity.type
_entity.pdbx_description
1 polymer ?
#
loop_
_entity_poly.entity_id
_entity_poly.type
_entity_poly.pdbx_seq_one_letter_code
_entity_poly.pdbx_strand_id
1 'polypeptide(L)'
;MSEVEEKIMECIAEVEEYRYYSIEAEDGIRQLRELQMILRNLNRENIEEALKKARQVYQLSLAYSRYVPKTVTNLKYIVEWLEKSR
;
A
#
# COMPACT_ATOMS: atom_id res chain seq x y z
N MET A 1 17.49 1.50 -1.88
CA MET A 1 16.02 1.44 -1.83
C MET A 1 15.66 0.31 -0.88
N SER A 2 14.74 0.51 0.06
CA SER A 2 14.34 -0.57 0.99
C SER A 2 13.38 -1.54 0.31
N GLU A 3 13.31 -2.80 0.76
CA GLU A 3 12.36 -3.79 0.22
C GLU A 3 10.91 -3.31 0.32
N VAL A 4 10.56 -2.64 1.41
CA VAL A 4 9.23 -2.05 1.65
C VAL A 4 8.92 -0.93 0.65
N GLU A 5 9.92 -0.10 0.33
CA GLU A 5 9.77 0.98 -0.65
C GLU A 5 9.58 0.44 -2.07
N GLU A 6 10.27 -0.64 -2.43
CA GLU A 6 10.07 -1.32 -3.71
C GLU A 6 8.65 -1.89 -3.80
N LYS A 7 8.22 -2.63 -2.76
CA LYS A 7 6.88 -3.25 -2.72
C LYS A 7 5.74 -2.25 -2.86
N ILE A 8 5.82 -1.07 -2.21
CA ILE A 8 4.78 -0.05 -2.35
C ILE A 8 4.77 0.58 -3.75
N MET A 9 5.93 0.72 -4.41
CA MET A 9 5.98 1.16 -5.80
C MET A 9 5.38 0.14 -6.75
N GLU A 10 5.60 -1.15 -6.51
CA GLU A 10 4.97 -2.22 -7.29
C GLU A 10 3.44 -2.19 -7.15
N CYS A 11 2.91 -1.91 -5.95
CA CYS A 11 1.47 -1.71 -5.77
C CYS A 11 0.96 -0.54 -6.63
N ILE A 12 1.65 0.60 -6.60
CA ILE A 12 1.27 1.78 -7.39
C ILE A 12 1.28 1.44 -8.88
N ALA A 13 2.33 0.79 -9.37
CA ALA A 13 2.47 0.42 -10.76
C ALA A 13 1.33 -0.50 -11.24
N GLU A 14 0.97 -1.52 -10.44
CA GLU A 14 -0.12 -2.42 -10.81
C GLU A 14 -1.48 -1.71 -10.82
N VAL A 15 -1.75 -0.81 -9.87
CA VAL A 15 -3.02 -0.07 -9.83
C VAL A 15 -3.09 1.00 -10.92
N GLU A 16 -1.95 1.61 -11.30
CA GLU A 16 -1.90 2.66 -12.35
C GLU A 16 -2.39 2.16 -13.71
N GLU A 17 -2.24 0.86 -14.03
CA GLU A 17 -2.81 0.22 -15.24
C GLU A 17 -4.34 0.39 -15.34
N TYR A 18 -5.02 0.59 -14.21
CA TYR A 18 -6.48 0.74 -14.14
C TYR A 18 -6.95 2.19 -13.98
N ARG A 19 -6.01 3.15 -13.82
CA ARG A 19 -6.33 4.54 -13.46
C ARG A 19 -7.32 5.22 -14.40
N TYR A 20 -7.20 4.99 -15.71
CA TYR A 20 -8.06 5.61 -16.71
C TYR A 20 -9.48 5.02 -16.77
N TYR A 21 -9.69 3.88 -16.11
CA TYR A 21 -10.92 3.10 -16.21
C TYR A 21 -11.73 3.05 -14.91
N SER A 22 -11.17 3.54 -13.79
CA SER A 22 -11.79 3.46 -12.47
C SER A 22 -11.36 4.62 -11.58
N ILE A 23 -12.35 5.34 -11.05
CA ILE A 23 -12.14 6.39 -10.04
C ILE A 23 -11.57 5.76 -8.77
N GLU A 24 -11.96 4.52 -8.46
CA GLU A 24 -11.44 3.75 -7.35
C GLU A 24 -9.95 3.42 -7.52
N ALA A 25 -9.48 3.17 -8.74
CA ALA A 25 -8.06 3.00 -9.01
C ALA A 25 -7.27 4.30 -8.77
N GLU A 26 -7.80 5.45 -9.20
CA GLU A 26 -7.19 6.75 -8.93
C GLU A 26 -7.11 7.06 -7.42
N ASP A 27 -8.19 6.78 -6.67
CA ASP A 27 -8.18 6.90 -5.21
C ASP A 27 -7.19 5.92 -4.56
N GLY A 28 -7.14 4.67 -5.04
CA GLY A 28 -6.20 3.66 -4.57
C GLY A 28 -4.74 4.10 -4.74
N ILE A 29 -4.39 4.66 -5.90
CA ILE A 29 -3.06 5.22 -6.17
C ILE A 29 -2.73 6.36 -5.20
N ARG A 30 -3.68 7.28 -4.97
CA ARG A 30 -3.50 8.36 -4.00
C ARG A 30 -3.21 7.81 -2.60
N GLN A 31 -3.99 6.83 -2.13
CA GLN A 31 -3.80 6.22 -0.82
C GLN A 31 -2.44 5.49 -0.70
N LEU A 32 -2.01 4.80 -1.77
CA LEU A 32 -0.71 4.13 -1.83
C LEU A 32 0.46 5.12 -1.80
N ARG A 33 0.36 6.26 -2.50
CA ARG A 33 1.37 7.33 -2.48
C ARG A 33 1.47 7.99 -1.09
N GLU A 34 0.34 8.22 -0.43
CA GLU A 34 0.34 8.71 0.95
C GLU A 34 1.02 7.71 1.90
N LEU A 35 0.72 6.41 1.76
CA LEU A 35 1.39 5.36 2.53
C LEU A 35 2.90 5.34 2.25
N GLN A 36 3.33 5.46 0.99
CA GLN A 36 4.75 5.55 0.62
C GLN A 36 5.44 6.73 1.31
N MET A 37 4.80 7.89 1.38
CA MET A 37 5.37 9.07 2.05
C MET A 37 5.60 8.84 3.55
N ILE A 38 4.67 8.17 4.22
CA ILE A 38 4.81 7.80 5.64
C ILE A 38 5.95 6.78 5.80
N LEU A 39 5.96 5.73 4.97
CA LEU A 39 6.98 4.67 5.02
C LEU A 39 8.41 5.20 4.79
N ARG A 40 8.59 6.21 3.92
CA ARG A 40 9.90 6.85 3.69
C ARG A 40 10.43 7.60 4.90
N ASN A 41 9.55 8.08 5.77
CA ASN A 41 9.90 8.83 6.98
C ASN A 41 9.42 8.10 8.24
N LEU A 42 9.43 6.76 8.22
CA LEU A 42 8.89 5.96 9.31
C LEU A 42 9.71 6.16 10.59
N ASN A 43 9.01 6.41 11.68
CA ASN A 43 9.56 6.55 13.02
C ASN A 43 8.57 5.99 14.06
N ARG A 44 8.94 6.03 15.33
CA ARG A 44 8.10 5.47 16.41
C ARG A 44 6.77 6.20 16.60
N GLU A 45 6.68 7.45 16.17
CA GLU A 45 5.48 8.30 16.35
C GLU A 45 4.43 8.04 15.25
N ASN A 46 4.86 7.71 14.04
CA ASN A 46 3.97 7.52 12.89
C ASN A 46 3.76 6.05 12.47
N ILE A 47 4.36 5.09 13.17
CA ILE A 47 4.21 3.66 12.83
C ILE A 47 2.76 3.15 12.94
N GLU A 48 2.02 3.61 13.95
CA GLU A 48 0.60 3.26 14.12
C GLU A 48 -0.27 3.83 12.99
N GLU A 49 0.07 5.04 12.52
CA GLU A 49 -0.59 5.68 11.38
C GLU A 49 -0.30 4.89 10.08
N ALA A 50 0.96 4.55 9.86
CA ALA A 50 1.38 3.72 8.72
C ALA A 50 0.64 2.38 8.72
N LEU A 51 0.56 1.71 9.88
CA LEU A 51 -0.09 0.42 10.03
C LEU A 51 -1.60 0.51 9.78
N LYS A 52 -2.27 1.52 10.36
CA LYS A 52 -3.70 1.77 10.12
C LYS A 52 -3.99 1.97 8.64
N LYS A 53 -3.20 2.80 7.97
CA LYS A 53 -3.36 3.09 6.54
C LYS A 53 -3.07 1.86 5.68
N ALA A 54 -1.98 1.14 5.94
CA ALA A 54 -1.65 -0.10 5.24
C ALA A 54 -2.77 -1.15 5.37
N ARG A 55 -3.34 -1.33 6.57
CA ARG A 55 -4.48 -2.23 6.79
C ARG A 55 -5.73 -1.79 6.03
N GLN A 56 -6.04 -0.51 6.03
CA GLN A 56 -7.20 0.02 5.29
C GLN A 56 -7.07 -0.25 3.79
N VAL A 57 -5.92 0.10 3.19
CA VAL A 57 -5.68 -0.12 1.76
C VAL A 57 -5.66 -1.62 1.44
N TYR A 58 -5.06 -2.43 2.32
CA TYR A 58 -5.09 -3.89 2.16
C TYR A 58 -6.52 -4.43 2.12
N GLN A 59 -7.37 -4.05 3.07
CA GLN A 59 -8.77 -4.49 3.10
C GLN A 59 -9.55 -4.08 1.84
N LEU A 60 -9.34 -2.85 1.35
CA LEU A 60 -9.95 -2.41 0.09
C LEU A 60 -9.46 -3.22 -1.10
N SER A 61 -8.16 -3.53 -1.15
CA SER A 61 -7.56 -4.29 -2.26
C SER A 61 -8.09 -5.73 -2.37
N LEU A 62 -8.59 -6.32 -1.28
CA LEU A 62 -9.11 -7.70 -1.28
C LEU A 62 -10.30 -7.88 -2.23
N ALA A 63 -11.17 -6.86 -2.33
CA ALA A 63 -12.31 -6.87 -3.26
C ALA A 63 -11.87 -6.95 -4.73
N TYR A 64 -10.64 -6.50 -5.03
CA TYR A 64 -10.06 -6.45 -6.36
C TYR A 64 -8.92 -7.46 -6.55
N SER A 65 -8.78 -8.45 -5.67
CA SER A 65 -7.66 -9.40 -5.65
C SER A 65 -7.41 -10.17 -6.96
N ARG A 66 -8.42 -10.31 -7.82
CA ARG A 66 -8.27 -10.90 -9.16
C ARG A 66 -7.59 -9.97 -10.16
N TYR A 67 -7.69 -8.67 -9.96
CA TYR A 67 -7.14 -7.63 -10.84
C TYR A 67 -5.80 -7.09 -10.32
N VAL A 68 -5.65 -6.98 -9.01
CA VAL A 68 -4.44 -6.45 -8.35
C VAL A 68 -3.80 -7.46 -7.38
N PRO A 69 -3.49 -8.69 -7.82
CA PRO A 69 -2.97 -9.73 -6.95
C PRO A 69 -1.61 -9.37 -6.31
N LYS A 70 -0.77 -8.59 -7.02
CA LYS A 70 0.54 -8.17 -6.50
C LYS A 70 0.37 -7.17 -5.37
N THR A 71 -0.55 -6.22 -5.52
CA THR A 71 -0.91 -5.22 -4.52
C THR A 71 -1.40 -5.88 -3.24
N VAL A 72 -2.30 -6.87 -3.35
CA VAL A 72 -2.77 -7.63 -2.19
C VAL A 72 -1.60 -8.31 -1.46
N THR A 73 -0.72 -8.99 -2.21
CA THR A 73 0.42 -9.70 -1.65
C THR A 73 1.41 -8.75 -0.96
N ASN A 74 1.74 -7.65 -1.62
CA ASN A 74 2.70 -6.67 -1.12
C ASN A 74 2.15 -5.86 0.06
N LEU A 75 0.88 -5.46 0.03
CA LEU A 75 0.25 -4.79 1.17
C LEU A 75 0.19 -5.71 2.40
N LYS A 76 -0.10 -7.01 2.22
CA LYS A 76 -0.03 -7.98 3.30
C LYS A 76 1.38 -8.02 3.91
N TYR A 77 2.41 -8.11 3.07
CA TYR A 77 3.79 -8.08 3.53
C TYR A 77 4.10 -6.78 4.31
N ILE A 78 3.68 -5.62 3.79
CA ILE A 78 3.93 -4.32 4.43
C ILE A 78 3.24 -4.25 5.80
N VAL A 79 2.00 -4.74 5.92
CA VAL A 79 1.29 -4.82 7.21
C VAL A 79 2.06 -5.69 8.20
N GLU A 80 2.46 -6.89 7.80
CA GLU A 80 3.23 -7.81 8.66
C GLU A 80 4.59 -7.22 9.06
N TRP A 81 5.23 -6.48 8.17
CA TRP A 81 6.50 -5.80 8.44
C TRP A 81 6.34 -4.63 9.43
N LEU A 82 5.28 -3.83 9.29
CA LEU A 82 4.95 -2.75 10.22
C LEU A 82 4.60 -3.30 11.61
N GLU A 83 3.86 -4.41 11.69
CA GLU A 83 3.53 -5.07 12.96
C GLU A 83 4.76 -5.56 13.72
N LYS A 84 5.79 -6.04 13.01
CA LYS A 84 7.07 -6.46 13.61
C LYS A 84 7.96 -5.28 14.01
N SER A 85 7.74 -4.12 13.39
CA SER A 85 8.54 -2.91 13.60
C SER A 85 7.98 -2.02 14.72
N ARG A 86 6.78 -2.33 15.19
CA ARG A 86 6.11 -1.74 16.36
C ARG A 86 6.84 -2.11 17.65
#